data_AF-A0A1D2RME1-F1
#
_entry.id   AF-A0A1D2RME1-F1
#
_cell.length_a   1.000
_cell.length_b   1.000
_cell.length_c   1.000
_cell.angle_alpha   90.00
_cell.angle_beta   90.00
_cell.angle_gamma   90.00
#
_symmetry.space_group_name_H-M   'P 1'
#
loop_
_entity.id
_entity.type
_entity.pdbx_description
1 polymer ?
#
loop_
_entity_poly.entity_id
_entity_poly.type
_entity_poly.pdbx_seq_one_letter_code
_entity_poly.pdbx_strand_id
1 'polypeptide(L)'
;MHSFVHIEDRKIFSLAEAQRILPIIQKITEKAQKETQVLVQQLELIQQVDAQRSKVLEIRIDEIMNQWRGQISRLGGIPQGVWVVDFDHGNGLYCWKYPEMNIYCEHGYQDGFTGRRYLKTPTA
;
A
#
# COMPACT_ATOMS: atom_id res chain seq x y z
N MET A 1 21.93 -26.48 4.82
CA MET A 1 21.64 -25.14 5.37
C MET A 1 20.14 -24.94 5.19
N HIS A 2 19.35 -25.26 6.22
CA HIS A 2 17.89 -25.19 6.13
C HIS A 2 17.46 -23.73 6.35
N SER A 3 16.95 -23.10 5.30
CA SER A 3 16.37 -21.77 5.37
C SER A 3 15.12 -21.82 6.25
N PHE A 4 15.18 -21.16 7.40
CA PHE A 4 13.99 -20.92 8.23
C PHE A 4 13.10 -19.93 7.49
N VAL A 5 12.01 -20.41 6.91
CA VAL A 5 10.92 -19.54 6.48
C VAL A 5 10.22 -19.10 7.76
N HIS A 6 10.39 -17.85 8.16
CA HIS A 6 9.44 -17.21 9.07
C HIS A 6 8.11 -17.14 8.33
N ILE A 7 7.27 -18.16 8.52
CA ILE A 7 5.85 -18.09 8.20
C ILE A 7 5.25 -17.29 9.37
N GLU A 8 5.36 -15.96 9.33
CA GLU A 8 4.34 -15.17 10.00
C GLU A 8 3.02 -15.61 9.38
N ASP A 9 2.10 -16.15 10.18
CA ASP A 9 0.80 -16.60 9.72
C ASP A 9 0.11 -15.44 8.99
N ARG A 10 0.22 -15.43 7.65
CA ARG A 10 -0.36 -14.38 6.83
C ARG A 10 -1.85 -14.45 7.00
N LYS A 11 -2.43 -13.35 7.47
CA LYS A 11 -3.87 -13.24 7.60
C LYS A 11 -4.52 -13.42 6.23
N ILE A 12 -5.31 -14.47 6.09
CA ILE A 12 -6.18 -14.68 4.94
C ILE A 12 -7.47 -13.90 5.14
N PHE A 13 -7.84 -13.11 4.14
CA PHE A 13 -9.03 -12.27 4.13
C PHE A 13 -10.08 -12.81 3.18
N SER A 14 -11.34 -12.78 3.61
CA SER A 14 -12.47 -12.65 2.70
C SER A 14 -12.57 -11.22 2.16
N LEU A 15 -13.20 -11.04 1.00
CA LEU A 15 -13.43 -9.70 0.44
C LEU A 15 -14.18 -8.79 1.43
N ALA A 16 -15.16 -9.34 2.15
CA ALA A 16 -15.93 -8.61 3.15
C ALA A 16 -15.07 -8.14 4.33
N GLU A 17 -14.11 -8.94 4.79
CA GLU A 17 -13.15 -8.52 5.81
C GLU A 17 -12.22 -7.42 5.33
N ALA A 18 -11.69 -7.57 4.12
CA ALA A 18 -10.82 -6.56 3.52
C ALA A 18 -11.57 -5.23 3.31
N GLN A 19 -12.82 -5.27 2.84
CA GLN A 19 -13.67 -4.08 2.73
C GLN A 19 -14.00 -3.45 4.09
N ARG A 20 -14.21 -4.25 5.15
CA ARG A 20 -14.48 -3.71 6.50
C ARG A 20 -13.32 -2.89 7.07
N ILE A 21 -12.07 -3.29 6.79
CA ILE A 21 -10.89 -2.55 7.28
C ILE A 21 -10.48 -1.40 6.35
N LEU A 22 -10.98 -1.39 5.11
CA LEU A 22 -10.58 -0.42 4.09
C LEU A 22 -10.76 1.05 4.51
N PRO A 23 -11.85 1.47 5.20
CA PRO A 23 -11.99 2.86 5.63
C PRO A 23 -10.88 3.35 6.56
N ILE A 24 -10.28 2.45 7.34
CA ILE A 24 -9.14 2.77 8.21
C ILE A 24 -7.89 2.96 7.35
N ILE A 25 -7.65 2.05 6.41
CA ILE A 25 -6.53 2.12 5.46
C ILE A 25 -6.61 3.38 4.59
N GLN A 26 -7.81 3.76 4.13
CA GLN A 26 -8.05 5.00 3.39
C GLN A 26 -7.62 6.22 4.21
N LYS A 27 -8.03 6.33 5.48
CA LYS A 27 -7.65 7.45 6.34
C LYS A 27 -6.15 7.53 6.59
N ILE A 28 -5.50 6.38 6.85
CA ILE A 28 -4.04 6.30 7.04
C ILE A 28 -3.32 6.74 5.75
N THR A 29 -3.78 6.25 4.60
CA THR A 29 -3.18 6.53 3.30
C THR A 29 -3.40 7.97 2.87
N GLU A 30 -4.59 8.53 3.07
CA GLU A 30 -4.90 9.93 2.77
C GLU A 30 -4.01 10.88 3.58
N LYS A 31 -3.84 10.62 4.88
CA LYS A 31 -2.95 11.41 5.72
C LYS A 31 -1.51 11.36 5.21
N ALA A 32 -0.97 10.16 5.00
CA ALA A 32 0.39 9.99 4.51
C ALA A 32 0.59 10.60 3.11
N GLN A 33 -0.39 10.46 2.22
CA GLN A 33 -0.35 11.04 0.88
C GLN A 33 -0.30 12.57 0.94
N LYS A 34 -1.13 13.21 1.79
CA LYS A 34 -1.12 14.66 1.97
C LYS A 34 0.23 15.17 2.51
N GLU A 35 0.77 14.50 3.53
CA GLU A 35 2.06 14.86 4.12
C GLU A 35 3.21 14.70 3.10
N THR A 36 3.27 13.56 2.41
CA THR A 36 4.26 13.31 1.36
C THR A 36 4.14 14.29 0.20
N GLN A 37 2.92 14.63 -0.24
CA GLN A 37 2.70 15.53 -1.37
C GLN A 37 3.29 16.93 -1.14
N VAL A 38 3.21 17.44 0.09
CA VAL A 38 3.82 18.74 0.45
C VAL A 38 5.34 18.67 0.35
N LEU A 39 5.95 17.59 0.85
CA LEU A 39 7.41 17.42 0.81
C LEU A 39 7.93 17.20 -0.62
N VAL A 40 7.19 16.44 -1.44
CA VAL A 40 7.52 16.22 -2.86
C VAL A 40 7.51 17.54 -3.62
N GLN A 41 6.48 18.38 -3.43
CA GLN A 41 6.43 19.71 -4.05
C GLN A 41 7.61 20.59 -3.62
N GLN A 42 8.00 20.53 -2.34
CA GLN A 42 9.19 21.26 -1.88
C GLN A 42 10.48 20.72 -2.52
N LEU A 43 10.61 19.39 -2.63
CA LEU A 43 11.78 18.73 -3.22
C LEU A 43 11.93 19.11 -4.70
N GLU A 44 10.84 19.10 -5.46
CA GLU A 44 10.82 19.49 -6.87
C GLU A 44 11.39 20.90 -7.10
N LEU A 45 11.13 21.83 -6.18
CA LEU A 45 11.60 23.21 -6.25
C LEU A 45 13.09 23.38 -5.93
N ILE A 46 13.67 22.52 -5.10
CA ILE A 46 15.02 22.72 -4.54
C ILE A 46 16.06 21.68 -4.99
N GLN A 47 15.63 20.56 -5.58
CA GLN A 47 16.49 19.42 -5.95
C GLN A 47 17.68 19.77 -6.84
N GLN A 48 17.56 20.79 -7.69
CA GLN A 48 18.66 21.22 -8.58
C GLN A 48 19.54 22.32 -7.98
N VAL A 49 19.19 22.84 -6.80
CA VAL A 49 19.81 24.04 -6.21
C VAL A 49 20.47 23.74 -4.87
N ASP A 50 19.87 22.87 -4.06
CA ASP A 50 20.32 22.58 -2.70
C ASP A 50 20.25 21.07 -2.41
N ALA A 51 21.35 20.38 -2.72
CA ALA A 51 21.45 18.93 -2.56
C ALA A 51 21.29 18.47 -1.09
N GLN A 52 21.79 19.26 -0.13
CA GLN A 52 21.71 18.90 1.29
C GLN A 52 20.26 18.98 1.79
N ARG A 53 19.56 20.07 1.49
CA ARG A 53 18.16 20.23 1.88
C ARG A 53 17.25 19.25 1.15
N SER A 54 17.56 18.95 -0.12
CA SER A 54 16.86 17.91 -0.88
C SER A 54 16.99 16.55 -0.20
N LYS A 55 18.19 16.21 0.27
CA LYS A 55 18.41 14.96 1.00
C LYS A 55 17.60 14.87 2.29
N VAL A 56 17.44 15.99 3.00
CA VAL A 56 16.59 16.06 4.21
C VAL A 56 15.12 15.81 3.88
N LEU A 57 14.62 16.32 2.75
CA LEU A 57 13.24 16.09 2.32
C LEU A 57 13.01 14.63 1.91
N GLU A 58 13.95 14.03 1.17
CA GLU A 58 13.91 12.60 0.82
C GLU A 58 13.80 11.72 2.08
N ILE A 59 14.64 11.97 3.10
CA ILE A 59 14.62 11.21 4.36
C ILE A 59 13.24 11.31 5.03
N ARG A 60 12.64 12.51 5.07
CA ARG A 60 11.31 12.70 5.66
C ARG A 60 10.20 11.99 4.87
N ILE A 61 10.30 12.00 3.54
CA ILE A 61 9.37 11.25 2.68
C ILE A 61 9.48 9.75 3.00
N ASP A 62 10.71 9.23 3.10
CA ASP A 62 10.94 7.82 3.42
C ASP A 62 10.43 7.45 4.82
N GLU A 63 10.57 8.32 5.81
CA GLU A 63 10.01 8.15 7.16
C GLU A 63 8.48 8.02 7.12
N ILE A 64 7.79 8.91 6.39
CA ILE A 64 6.33 8.84 6.21
C ILE A 64 5.93 7.55 5.50
N MET A 65 6.63 7.18 4.43
CA MET A 65 6.36 5.95 3.68
C MET A 65 6.56 4.71 4.55
N ASN A 66 7.60 4.66 5.38
CA ASN A 66 7.86 3.56 6.29
C ASN A 66 6.82 3.48 7.41
N GLN A 67 6.40 4.61 7.95
CA GLN A 67 5.32 4.67 8.93
C GLN A 67 3.98 4.21 8.34
N TRP A 68 3.68 4.59 7.10
CA TRP A 68 2.51 4.11 6.36
C TRP A 68 2.58 2.59 6.17
N ARG A 69 3.69 2.07 5.61
CA ARG A 69 3.90 0.62 5.41
C ARG A 69 3.68 -0.16 6.71
N GLY A 70 4.30 0.28 7.80
CA GLY A 70 4.16 -0.38 9.11
C GLY A 70 2.72 -0.36 9.64
N GLN A 71 1.97 0.72 9.44
CA GLN A 71 0.55 0.77 9.83
C GLN A 71 -0.31 -0.18 8.99
N ILE A 72 -0.08 -0.22 7.66
CA ILE A 72 -0.78 -1.14 6.76
C ILE A 72 -0.51 -2.60 7.13
N SER A 73 0.76 -2.96 7.34
CA SER A 73 1.16 -4.32 7.72
C SER A 73 0.54 -4.76 9.05
N ARG A 74 0.43 -3.88 10.05
CA ARG A 74 -0.26 -4.20 11.32
C ARG A 74 -1.75 -4.47 11.17
N LEU A 75 -2.38 -3.97 10.11
CA LEU A 75 -3.78 -4.26 9.79
C LEU A 75 -3.94 -5.56 8.96
N GLY A 76 -2.83 -6.22 8.62
CA GLY A 76 -2.77 -7.40 7.76
C GLY A 76 -2.74 -7.07 6.27
N GLY A 77 -2.69 -5.79 5.88
CA GLY A 77 -2.50 -5.39 4.50
C GLY A 77 -1.03 -5.54 4.08
N ILE A 78 -0.80 -5.77 2.80
CA ILE A 78 0.52 -5.90 2.21
C ILE A 78 0.78 -4.61 1.39
N PRO A 79 1.56 -3.65 1.92
CA PRO A 79 1.83 -2.43 1.18
C PRO A 79 2.67 -2.74 -0.06
N GLN A 80 2.17 -2.32 -1.22
CA GLN A 80 2.84 -2.42 -2.51
C GLN A 80 3.06 -1.02 -3.08
N GLY A 81 4.22 -0.78 -3.69
CA GLY A 81 4.53 0.49 -4.37
C GLY A 81 4.10 1.75 -3.59
N VAL A 82 3.57 2.73 -4.32
CA VAL A 82 3.07 4.00 -3.78
C VAL A 82 1.55 3.90 -3.62
N TRP A 83 1.08 3.87 -2.38
CA TRP A 83 -0.33 3.85 -1.99
C TRP A 83 -1.15 2.68 -2.56
N VAL A 84 -0.50 1.54 -2.82
CA VAL A 84 -1.18 0.27 -3.17
C VAL A 84 -1.14 -0.63 -1.94
N VAL A 85 -2.25 -1.30 -1.67
CA VAL A 85 -2.36 -2.29 -0.59
C VAL A 85 -3.02 -3.54 -1.14
N ASP A 86 -2.35 -4.66 -0.94
CA ASP A 86 -2.89 -5.97 -1.24
C ASP A 86 -3.40 -6.66 0.04
N PHE A 87 -4.36 -7.57 -0.11
CA PHE A 87 -4.82 -8.46 0.96
C PHE A 87 -4.82 -9.89 0.46
N ASP A 88 -4.12 -10.78 1.18
CA ASP A 88 -4.06 -12.19 0.82
C ASP A 88 -5.42 -12.87 1.04
N HIS A 89 -5.97 -13.51 0.01
CA HIS A 89 -7.21 -14.27 0.08
C HIS A 89 -6.98 -15.78 -0.12
N GLY A 90 -5.73 -16.24 0.00
CA GLY A 90 -5.32 -17.65 -0.03
C GLY A 90 -5.16 -18.26 -1.42
N ASN A 91 -5.68 -17.60 -2.46
CA ASN A 91 -5.55 -18.00 -3.86
C ASN A 91 -5.00 -16.87 -4.75
N GLY A 92 -4.54 -15.78 -4.14
CA GLY A 92 -4.20 -14.54 -4.80
C GLY A 92 -4.32 -13.36 -3.84
N LEU A 93 -4.38 -12.16 -4.41
CA LEU A 93 -4.36 -10.91 -3.69
C LEU A 93 -5.51 -10.02 -4.14
N TYR A 94 -6.33 -9.59 -3.20
CA TYR A 94 -7.23 -8.46 -3.40
C TYR A 94 -6.39 -7.20 -3.46
N CYS A 95 -6.59 -6.38 -4.47
CA CYS A 95 -5.72 -5.25 -4.76
C CYS A 95 -6.51 -3.95 -4.69
N TRP A 96 -6.02 -3.03 -3.85
CA TRP A 96 -6.57 -1.69 -3.69
C TRP A 96 -5.51 -0.64 -3.93
N LYS A 97 -5.87 0.42 -4.66
CA LYS A 97 -5.02 1.61 -4.81
C LYS A 97 -5.79 2.86 -4.43
N TYR A 98 -5.18 3.71 -3.61
CA TYR A 98 -5.75 5.02 -3.32
C TYR A 98 -5.91 5.86 -4.62
N PRO A 99 -7.04 6.54 -4.86
CA PRO A 99 -8.18 6.80 -3.96
C PRO A 99 -9.44 5.93 -4.24
N GLU A 100 -9.28 4.68 -4.66
CA GLU A 100 -10.44 3.80 -4.92
C GLU A 100 -11.34 3.69 -3.68
N MET A 101 -12.66 3.76 -3.88
CA MET A 101 -13.63 3.73 -2.78
C MET A 101 -13.76 2.35 -2.14
N ASN A 102 -13.67 1.29 -2.94
CA ASN A 102 -13.75 -0.10 -2.50
C ASN A 102 -12.64 -0.92 -3.17
N ILE A 103 -12.50 -2.16 -2.73
CA ILE A 103 -11.67 -3.17 -3.41
C ILE A 103 -12.47 -3.70 -4.61
N TYR A 104 -11.98 -3.41 -5.82
CA TYR A 104 -12.62 -3.83 -7.07
C TYR A 104 -11.82 -4.87 -7.84
N CYS A 105 -10.55 -5.06 -7.49
CA CYS A 105 -9.63 -5.87 -8.28
C CYS A 105 -8.95 -6.95 -7.44
N GLU A 106 -8.48 -7.99 -8.13
CA GLU A 106 -7.60 -9.03 -7.60
C GLU A 106 -6.48 -9.33 -8.60
N HIS A 107 -5.40 -9.97 -8.15
CA HIS A 107 -4.37 -10.52 -9.01
C HIS A 107 -3.72 -11.76 -8.41
N GLY A 108 -3.06 -12.57 -9.24
CA GLY A 108 -2.27 -13.70 -8.75
C GLY A 108 -1.00 -13.24 -8.04
N TYR A 109 -0.37 -14.13 -7.25
CA TYR A 109 0.83 -13.78 -6.48
C TYR A 109 2.03 -13.32 -7.32
N GLN A 110 2.05 -13.60 -8.64
CA GLN A 110 3.14 -13.23 -9.55
C GLN A 110 2.81 -12.04 -10.47
N ASP A 111 1.56 -11.57 -10.49
CA ASP A 111 1.07 -10.62 -11.51
C ASP A 111 1.32 -9.15 -11.14
N GLY A 112 1.40 -8.85 -9.84
CA GLY A 112 1.49 -7.49 -9.30
C GLY A 112 0.32 -6.58 -9.69
N PHE A 113 0.44 -5.28 -9.36
CA PHE A 113 -0.64 -4.29 -9.58
C PHE A 113 -1.09 -4.18 -11.05
N THR A 114 -0.16 -4.24 -12.00
CA THR A 114 -0.45 -4.07 -13.43
C THR A 114 -1.24 -5.22 -14.03
N GLY A 115 -1.16 -6.42 -13.44
CA GLY A 115 -1.91 -7.60 -13.88
C GLY A 115 -3.28 -7.76 -13.20
N ARG A 116 -3.75 -6.76 -12.44
CA ARG A 116 -5.01 -6.84 -11.72
C ARG A 116 -6.22 -6.93 -12.63
N ARG A 117 -7.17 -7.77 -12.25
CA ARG A 117 -8.45 -8.01 -12.94
C ARG A 117 -9.58 -7.61 -12.01
N TYR A 118 -10.70 -7.14 -12.57
CA TYR A 118 -11.88 -6.85 -11.78
C TYR A 118 -12.43 -8.13 -11.14
N LEU A 119 -12.84 -8.02 -9.88
CA LEU A 119 -13.59 -9.06 -9.18
C LEU A 119 -14.85 -9.36 -9.99
N LYS A 120 -15.13 -10.65 -10.20
CA LYS A 120 -16.40 -11.06 -10.79
C LYS A 120 -17.50 -10.72 -9.80
N THR A 121 -18.33 -9.73 -10.11
CA THR A 121 -19.56 -9.49 -9.35
C THR A 121 -20.37 -10.78 -9.36
N PRO A 122 -20.93 -11.25 -8.23
CA PRO A 122 -21.92 -12.32 -8.29
C PRO A 122 -23.04 -11.85 -9.21
N THR A 123 -23.31 -12.59 -10.29
CA THR A 123 -24.56 -12.43 -11.04
C THR A 123 -25.69 -12.61 -10.02
N ALA A 124 -26.50 -11.57 -9.86
CA ALA A 124 -27.67 -11.58 -8.97
C ALA A 124 -28.62 -12.74 -9.31
#